data_AF-A0A327WRB0-F1
#
_entry.id   AF-A0A327WRB0-F1
#
_cell.length_a   1.000
_cell.length_b   1.000
_cell.length_c   1.000
_cell.angle_alpha   90.00
_cell.angle_beta   90.00
_cell.angle_gamma   90.00
#
_symmetry.space_group_name_H-M   'P 1'
#
loop_
_entity.id
_entity.type
_entity.pdbx_description
1 polymer ?
#
loop_
_entity_poly.entity_id
_entity_poly.type
_entity_poly.pdbx_seq_one_letter_code
_entity_poly.pdbx_strand_id
1 'polypeptide(L)'
;MAAHFMNGPFSRYGLIFSFLTLLTGLTANAQNALPNVTRDLLNRGPYFRASNYDITPIYTMPGPDGRILGYPYLDTAFARTTVTFYQNMAKPGTKPFTEITDAPVRYNLQANDLEFLVDTKTVKAVSGERVRQFNMERNGQTTRFINATEAGAPADLRGFFEQVTDGRLKLLVRHQIYVKKPTYNPALSVGTKDTELIREAVWYASDGKNLTKLTPNRKGLLSVMQDKESQISAYLKEKKPDLKNPTALADLFAYYNSL
;
A
#
# COMPACT_ATOMS: atom_id res chain seq x y z
N MET A 1 8.27 -42.58 53.48
CA MET A 1 7.31 -41.99 54.45
C MET A 1 6.10 -41.52 53.63
N ALA A 2 5.14 -42.41 53.39
CA ALA A 2 3.87 -42.58 54.16
C ALA A 2 2.89 -41.42 53.88
N ALA A 3 1.92 -41.59 52.97
CA ALA A 3 0.52 -42.03 53.18
C ALA A 3 -0.36 -40.90 53.80
N HIS A 4 -1.56 -40.55 53.34
CA HIS A 4 -2.79 -41.34 53.16
C HIS A 4 -3.90 -40.51 52.44
N PHE A 5 -4.61 -41.14 51.49
CA PHE A 5 -6.07 -41.22 51.25
C PHE A 5 -7.08 -40.11 51.65
N MET A 6 -8.06 -39.80 50.77
CA MET A 6 -9.44 -40.37 50.84
C MET A 6 -10.25 -40.13 49.55
N ASN A 7 -11.09 -41.13 49.24
CA ASN A 7 -11.98 -41.30 48.09
C ASN A 7 -13.46 -41.13 48.49
N GLY A 8 -14.30 -40.76 47.51
CA GLY A 8 -15.67 -41.28 47.33
C GLY A 8 -16.81 -40.25 47.37
N PRO A 9 -18.05 -40.58 46.90
CA PRO A 9 -18.44 -41.63 45.96
C PRO A 9 -19.43 -41.19 44.85
N PHE A 10 -19.69 -42.14 43.94
CA PHE A 10 -20.71 -42.20 42.89
C PHE A 10 -22.16 -42.02 43.38
N SER A 11 -23.04 -41.54 42.48
CA SER A 11 -24.39 -42.13 42.31
C SER A 11 -24.87 -42.04 40.86
N ARG A 12 -25.48 -43.14 40.41
CA ARG A 12 -26.01 -43.46 39.08
C ARG A 12 -27.55 -43.36 39.07
N TYR A 13 -28.13 -43.63 37.89
CA TYR A 13 -29.55 -43.86 37.56
C TYR A 13 -30.33 -42.55 37.29
N GLY A 14 -30.88 -42.26 36.12
CA GLY A 14 -31.27 -43.08 34.96
C GLY A 14 -32.79 -43.17 34.92
N LEU A 15 -33.44 -42.57 33.93
CA LEU A 15 -34.60 -43.14 33.22
C LEU A 15 -35.11 -42.22 32.11
N ILE A 16 -35.47 -42.91 31.04
CA ILE A 16 -35.93 -42.50 29.72
C ILE A 16 -37.41 -42.11 29.79
N PHE A 17 -37.82 -41.06 29.07
CA PHE A 17 -39.17 -40.99 28.50
C PHE A 17 -39.13 -40.30 27.13
N SER A 18 -39.42 -41.09 26.10
CA SER A 18 -39.69 -40.69 24.73
C SER A 18 -41.13 -40.19 24.61
N PHE A 19 -41.39 -39.12 23.86
CA PHE A 19 -42.66 -38.83 23.13
C PHE A 19 -42.40 -37.59 22.22
N LEU A 20 -42.15 -37.76 20.92
CA LEU A 20 -43.10 -37.77 19.80
C LEU A 20 -43.78 -36.40 19.50
N THR A 21 -43.31 -35.80 18.40
CA THR A 21 -43.99 -34.90 17.42
C THR A 21 -44.63 -33.57 17.86
N LEU A 22 -44.24 -32.46 17.22
CA LEU A 22 -45.02 -31.85 16.11
C LEU A 22 -44.25 -30.66 15.50
N LEU A 23 -44.09 -30.67 14.16
CA LEU A 23 -43.88 -29.45 13.38
C LEU A 23 -45.16 -28.61 13.44
N THR A 24 -45.06 -27.34 13.81
CA THR A 24 -46.06 -26.33 13.46
C THR A 24 -45.38 -25.08 12.94
N GLY A 25 -45.93 -24.60 11.83
CA GLY A 25 -45.36 -23.60 10.96
C GLY A 25 -45.42 -22.17 11.47
N LEU A 26 -44.65 -21.36 10.77
CA LEU A 26 -44.62 -19.90 10.75
C LEU A 26 -46.02 -19.29 10.60
N THR A 27 -46.29 -18.25 11.39
CA THR A 27 -47.07 -17.09 10.90
C THR A 27 -46.40 -15.81 11.40
N ALA A 28 -45.44 -15.31 10.61
CA ALA A 28 -45.14 -13.88 10.64
C ALA A 28 -46.34 -13.17 9.99
N ASN A 29 -47.05 -12.35 10.76
CA ASN A 29 -48.05 -11.44 10.22
C ASN A 29 -47.32 -10.40 9.34
N ALA A 30 -47.19 -10.69 8.05
CA ALA A 30 -46.93 -9.68 7.04
C ALA A 30 -48.17 -8.79 6.98
N GLN A 31 -48.12 -7.63 7.65
CA GLN A 31 -49.02 -6.54 7.30
C GLN A 31 -48.72 -6.18 5.84
N ASN A 32 -49.60 -6.63 4.94
CA ASN A 32 -49.63 -6.26 3.53
C ASN A 32 -50.00 -4.78 3.39
N ALA A 33 -49.13 -3.89 3.85
CA ALA A 33 -49.19 -2.50 3.46
C ALA A 33 -48.61 -2.40 2.05
N LEU A 34 -49.47 -2.05 1.08
CA LEU A 34 -49.03 -1.72 -0.27
C LEU A 34 -47.88 -0.70 -0.19
N PRO A 35 -46.72 -0.97 -0.84
CA PRO A 35 -45.63 -0.01 -0.90
C PRO A 35 -46.14 1.35 -1.39
N ASN A 36 -45.64 2.44 -0.82
CA ASN A 36 -46.14 3.79 -1.12
C ASN A 36 -46.17 4.10 -2.63
N VAL A 37 -45.18 3.59 -3.38
CA VAL A 37 -45.13 3.66 -4.85
C VAL A 37 -46.25 2.90 -5.56
N THR A 38 -46.65 1.74 -5.04
CA THR A 38 -47.77 0.95 -5.57
C THR A 38 -49.11 1.64 -5.28
N ARG A 39 -49.25 2.25 -4.10
CA ARG A 39 -50.43 3.05 -3.74
C ARG A 39 -50.55 4.29 -4.62
N ASP A 40 -49.43 4.96 -4.91
CA ASP A 40 -49.39 6.17 -5.73
C ASP A 40 -49.69 5.88 -7.22
N LEU A 41 -49.28 4.72 -7.73
CA LEU A 41 -49.61 4.25 -9.08
C LEU A 41 -51.09 3.90 -9.25
N LEU A 42 -51.72 3.31 -8.23
CA LEU A 42 -53.16 2.99 -8.23
C LEU A 42 -54.04 4.26 -8.20
N ASN A 43 -53.54 5.34 -7.59
CA ASN A 43 -54.25 6.63 -7.50
C ASN A 43 -54.19 7.48 -8.78
N ARG A 44 -53.44 7.08 -9.82
CA ARG A 44 -53.26 7.85 -11.07
C ARG A 44 -54.37 7.71 -12.11
N GLY A 45 -55.49 7.07 -11.76
CA GLY A 45 -56.70 7.05 -12.60
C GLY A 45 -56.55 6.21 -13.89
N PRO A 46 -57.34 6.50 -14.96
CA PRO A 46 -57.68 5.56 -16.03
C PRO A 46 -56.53 5.16 -16.98
N TYR A 47 -55.29 5.57 -16.68
CA TYR A 47 -54.08 5.16 -17.40
C TYR A 47 -53.34 3.99 -16.71
N PHE A 48 -53.98 3.31 -15.76
CA PHE A 48 -53.44 2.10 -15.13
C PHE A 48 -53.26 0.99 -16.17
N ARG A 49 -52.02 0.71 -16.55
CA ARG A 49 -51.67 -0.53 -17.26
C ARG A 49 -51.12 -1.51 -16.23
N ALA A 50 -51.92 -2.52 -15.89
CA ALA A 50 -51.44 -3.69 -15.17
C ALA A 50 -50.40 -4.40 -16.06
N SER A 51 -49.13 -4.25 -15.71
CA SER A 51 -48.05 -5.04 -16.32
C SER A 51 -47.93 -6.35 -15.56
N ASN A 52 -47.88 -7.48 -16.27
CA ASN A 52 -47.56 -8.79 -15.68
C ASN A 52 -46.06 -8.95 -15.39
N TYR A 53 -45.26 -7.93 -15.66
CA TYR A 53 -43.84 -7.86 -15.31
C TYR A 53 -43.68 -7.08 -14.02
N ASP A 54 -42.84 -7.60 -13.12
CA ASP A 54 -42.43 -6.92 -11.89
C ASP A 54 -41.86 -5.54 -12.26
N ILE A 55 -42.61 -4.49 -11.92
CA ILE A 55 -42.24 -3.10 -12.20
C ILE A 55 -41.33 -2.59 -11.08
N THR A 56 -40.37 -3.42 -10.65
CA THR A 56 -39.23 -2.92 -9.90
C THR A 56 -38.53 -1.88 -10.76
N PRO A 57 -38.27 -0.66 -10.24
CA PRO A 57 -37.50 0.33 -10.96
C PRO A 57 -36.17 -0.32 -11.39
N ILE A 58 -35.73 -0.09 -12.64
CA ILE A 58 -34.39 -0.49 -13.14
C ILE A 58 -33.24 -0.01 -12.21
N TYR A 59 -33.52 0.91 -11.28
CA TYR A 59 -32.65 1.29 -10.17
C TYR A 59 -32.30 0.17 -9.16
N THR A 60 -32.94 -1.00 -9.21
CA THR A 60 -32.65 -2.13 -8.33
C THR A 60 -31.67 -3.15 -8.91
N MET A 61 -31.22 -2.99 -10.17
CA MET A 61 -30.08 -3.75 -10.67
C MET A 61 -28.79 -3.02 -10.28
N PRO A 62 -28.01 -3.50 -9.29
CA PRO A 62 -26.71 -2.91 -9.01
C PRO A 62 -25.85 -2.97 -10.27
N GLY A 63 -25.56 -1.80 -10.86
CA GLY A 63 -24.58 -1.69 -11.94
C GLY A 63 -23.21 -2.19 -11.46
N PRO A 64 -22.29 -2.54 -12.37
CA PRO A 64 -21.04 -3.22 -12.04
C PRO A 64 -20.27 -2.52 -10.90
N ASP A 65 -19.65 -3.33 -10.06
CA ASP A 65 -18.82 -2.87 -8.95
C ASP A 65 -17.56 -2.16 -9.44
N GLY A 66 -17.06 -1.24 -8.62
CA GLY A 66 -15.79 -0.57 -8.86
C GLY A 66 -14.61 -1.53 -8.83
N ARG A 67 -13.58 -1.25 -9.61
CA ARG A 67 -12.34 -2.04 -9.68
C ARG A 67 -11.17 -1.27 -9.09
N ILE A 68 -10.10 -1.99 -8.77
CA ILE A 68 -8.80 -1.38 -8.45
C ILE A 68 -7.99 -1.30 -9.75
N LEU A 69 -7.60 -0.09 -10.13
CA LEU A 69 -6.78 0.19 -11.31
C LEU A 69 -5.35 0.50 -10.88
N GLY A 70 -4.36 -0.06 -11.58
CA GLY A 70 -2.94 0.11 -11.27
C GLY A 70 -2.37 -0.99 -10.37
N TYR A 71 -1.11 -0.81 -9.95
CA TYR A 71 -0.35 -1.82 -9.22
C TYR A 71 0.36 -1.20 -8.01
N PRO A 72 0.49 -1.93 -6.89
CA PRO A 72 1.14 -1.41 -5.69
C PRO A 72 2.68 -1.47 -5.75
N TYR A 73 3.25 -1.82 -6.91
CA TYR A 73 4.68 -2.07 -7.05
C TYR A 73 5.45 -0.89 -7.64
N LEU A 74 6.73 -0.82 -7.32
CA LEU A 74 7.71 0.03 -8.03
C LEU A 74 7.87 -0.41 -9.49
N ASP A 75 7.79 -1.71 -9.74
CA ASP A 75 7.69 -2.31 -11.07
C ASP A 75 6.94 -3.64 -10.90
N THR A 76 6.11 -3.99 -11.88
CA THR A 76 5.40 -5.28 -11.86
C THR A 76 6.34 -6.44 -12.20
N ALA A 77 7.41 -6.16 -12.96
CA ALA A 77 8.44 -7.12 -13.31
C ALA A 77 9.42 -7.36 -12.16
N PHE A 78 9.94 -8.59 -12.07
CA PHE A 78 11.05 -8.91 -11.19
C PHE A 78 12.37 -8.45 -11.82
N ALA A 79 13.22 -7.82 -11.02
CA ALA A 79 14.50 -7.28 -11.43
C ALA A 79 15.64 -7.94 -10.67
N ARG A 80 16.79 -8.10 -11.33
CA ARG A 80 18.02 -8.59 -10.68
C ARG A 80 18.43 -7.64 -9.57
N THR A 81 18.51 -8.15 -8.35
CA THR A 81 18.67 -7.33 -7.15
C THR A 81 19.64 -7.95 -6.16
N THR A 82 20.52 -7.12 -5.59
CA THR A 82 21.32 -7.46 -4.41
C THR A 82 20.73 -6.78 -3.19
N VAL A 83 20.42 -7.54 -2.14
CA VAL A 83 19.71 -7.08 -0.94
C VAL A 83 20.60 -7.28 0.29
N THR A 84 20.82 -6.22 1.06
CA THR A 84 21.55 -6.24 2.34
C THR A 84 20.57 -6.11 3.51
N PHE A 85 20.71 -6.94 4.54
CA PHE A 85 19.85 -6.97 5.73
C PHE A 85 20.54 -6.31 6.94
N TYR A 86 19.74 -5.81 7.89
CA TYR A 86 20.27 -5.32 9.17
C TYR A 86 20.83 -6.42 10.06
N GLN A 87 20.22 -7.60 10.00
CA GLN A 87 20.54 -8.73 10.85
C GLN A 87 20.83 -9.95 10.02
N ASN A 88 21.62 -10.86 10.61
CA ASN A 88 21.87 -12.18 10.06
C ASN A 88 20.55 -12.91 9.81
N MET A 89 20.33 -13.25 8.55
CA MET A 89 19.28 -14.15 8.11
C MET A 89 19.86 -15.56 8.16
N ALA A 90 19.18 -16.48 8.82
CA ALA A 90 19.57 -17.89 8.83
C ALA A 90 18.31 -18.75 8.72
N LYS A 91 18.35 -19.77 7.87
CA LYS A 91 17.46 -20.92 8.03
C LYS A 91 18.09 -21.85 9.07
N PRO A 92 17.31 -22.55 9.91
CA PRO A 92 17.85 -23.59 10.78
C PRO A 92 18.76 -24.54 9.99
N GLY A 93 20.01 -24.71 10.45
CA GLY A 93 21.00 -25.57 9.79
C GLY A 93 21.80 -24.94 8.65
N THR A 94 21.68 -23.63 8.39
CA THR A 94 22.51 -22.91 7.39
C THR A 94 23.35 -21.82 8.02
N LYS A 95 24.48 -21.48 7.38
CA LYS A 95 25.32 -20.35 7.80
C LYS A 95 24.50 -19.05 7.70
N PRO A 96 24.59 -18.17 8.71
CA PRO A 96 23.95 -16.87 8.64
C PRO A 96 24.51 -16.06 7.46
N PHE A 97 23.64 -15.29 6.82
CA PHE A 97 24.01 -14.35 5.78
C PHE A 97 23.39 -12.99 6.04
N THR A 98 24.07 -11.93 5.63
CA THR A 98 23.58 -10.53 5.69
C THR A 98 23.22 -10.00 4.31
N GLU A 99 23.44 -10.78 3.26
CA GLU A 99 23.27 -10.36 1.88
C GLU A 99 22.73 -11.50 1.02
N ILE A 100 21.84 -11.16 0.09
CA ILE A 100 21.43 -12.01 -1.03
C ILE A 100 21.82 -11.27 -2.30
N THR A 101 22.62 -11.91 -3.15
CA THR A 101 23.07 -11.37 -4.43
C THR A 101 22.28 -11.95 -5.58
N ASP A 102 22.07 -11.17 -6.64
CA ASP A 102 21.52 -11.63 -7.93
C ASP A 102 20.17 -12.36 -7.80
N ALA A 103 19.29 -11.87 -6.91
CA ALA A 103 17.96 -12.42 -6.76
C ALA A 103 16.95 -11.65 -7.62
N PRO A 104 16.00 -12.33 -8.28
CA PRO A 104 14.85 -11.69 -8.92
C PRO A 104 13.90 -11.15 -7.85
N VAL A 105 13.83 -9.82 -7.73
CA VAL A 105 13.06 -9.12 -6.70
C VAL A 105 12.18 -8.04 -7.31
N ARG A 106 10.99 -7.83 -6.75
CA ARG A 106 10.19 -6.61 -6.96
C ARG A 106 9.84 -5.98 -5.62
N TYR A 107 9.63 -4.67 -5.62
CA TYR A 107 9.35 -3.91 -4.41
C TYR A 107 7.88 -3.47 -4.37
N ASN A 108 7.13 -3.92 -3.36
CA ASN A 108 5.76 -3.50 -3.09
C ASN A 108 5.76 -2.21 -2.26
N LEU A 109 5.43 -1.10 -2.91
CA LEU A 109 5.45 0.25 -2.34
C LEU A 109 4.40 0.44 -1.23
N GLN A 110 3.29 -0.30 -1.29
CA GLN A 110 2.19 -0.17 -0.34
C GLN A 110 2.42 -1.03 0.91
N ALA A 111 2.88 -2.27 0.75
CA ALA A 111 3.17 -3.17 1.85
C ALA A 111 4.54 -2.91 2.51
N ASN A 112 5.43 -2.18 1.82
CA ASN A 112 6.84 -2.06 2.18
C ASN A 112 7.55 -3.42 2.24
N ASP A 113 7.31 -4.28 1.25
CA ASP A 113 7.86 -5.63 1.18
C ASP A 113 8.72 -5.82 -0.07
N LEU A 114 9.84 -6.51 0.08
CA LEU A 114 10.62 -7.03 -1.05
C LEU A 114 10.14 -8.45 -1.34
N GLU A 115 9.59 -8.65 -2.53
CA GLU A 115 9.09 -9.94 -3.01
C GLU A 115 10.15 -10.61 -3.87
N PHE A 116 10.60 -11.78 -3.44
CA PHE A 116 11.61 -12.61 -4.11
C PHE A 116 10.91 -13.73 -4.89
N LEU A 117 11.27 -13.86 -6.16
CA LEU A 117 10.89 -15.03 -6.95
C LEU A 117 11.87 -16.17 -6.66
N VAL A 118 11.45 -17.14 -5.85
CA VAL A 118 12.32 -18.23 -5.37
C VAL A 118 12.43 -19.35 -6.40
N ASP A 119 11.35 -19.60 -7.12
CA ASP A 119 11.26 -20.50 -8.27
C ASP A 119 10.24 -19.92 -9.27
N THR A 120 9.90 -20.63 -10.34
CA THR A 120 9.03 -20.11 -11.41
C THR A 120 7.60 -19.73 -10.98
N LYS A 121 7.14 -20.16 -9.80
CA LYS A 121 5.77 -19.90 -9.31
C LYS A 121 5.70 -19.43 -7.86
N THR A 122 6.78 -19.58 -7.10
CA THR A 122 6.82 -19.26 -5.67
C THR A 122 7.42 -17.89 -5.44
N VAL A 123 6.61 -16.99 -4.89
CA VAL A 123 7.04 -15.67 -4.42
C VAL A 123 7.09 -15.69 -2.90
N LYS A 124 8.19 -15.20 -2.32
CA LYS A 124 8.32 -15.00 -0.86
C LYS A 124 8.61 -13.53 -0.57
N ALA A 125 7.92 -12.98 0.43
CA ALA A 125 8.12 -11.59 0.84
C ALA A 125 9.06 -11.50 2.05
N VAL A 126 9.88 -10.47 2.08
CA VAL A 126 10.61 -10.02 3.26
C VAL A 126 10.22 -8.57 3.55
N SER A 127 9.83 -8.32 4.80
CA SER A 127 9.53 -6.96 5.24
C SER A 127 10.72 -6.04 5.06
N GLY A 128 10.47 -4.87 4.47
CA GLY A 128 11.46 -3.83 4.21
C GLY A 128 12.17 -3.35 5.48
N GLU A 129 11.53 -3.49 6.63
CA GLU A 129 12.09 -3.17 7.95
C GLU A 129 13.34 -3.99 8.30
N ARG A 130 13.47 -5.19 7.70
CA ARG A 130 14.63 -6.07 7.90
C ARG A 130 15.76 -5.77 6.92
N VAL A 131 15.47 -5.01 5.87
CA VAL A 131 16.37 -4.72 4.76
C VAL A 131 16.97 -3.34 4.99
N ARG A 132 18.30 -3.29 4.96
CA ARG A 132 19.07 -2.07 5.12
C ARG A 132 19.14 -1.27 3.82
N GLN A 133 19.41 -1.96 2.72
CA GLN A 133 19.50 -1.38 1.38
C GLN A 133 19.37 -2.47 0.32
N PHE A 134 19.11 -2.08 -0.92
CA PHE A 134 19.23 -2.97 -2.07
C PHE A 134 19.65 -2.22 -3.34
N ASN A 135 20.34 -2.92 -4.23
CA ASN A 135 20.71 -2.44 -5.56
C ASN A 135 19.91 -3.23 -6.58
N MET A 136 19.10 -2.55 -7.39
CA MET A 136 18.19 -3.16 -8.35
C MET A 136 18.57 -2.74 -9.77
N GLU A 137 18.72 -3.71 -10.66
CA GLU A 137 19.03 -3.47 -12.05
C GLU A 137 17.77 -3.45 -12.91
N ARG A 138 17.55 -2.31 -13.59
CA ARG A 138 16.43 -2.11 -14.50
C ARG A 138 16.94 -1.40 -15.75
N ASN A 139 16.57 -1.91 -16.93
CA ASN A 139 16.91 -1.29 -18.21
C ASN A 139 18.42 -0.99 -18.39
N GLY A 140 19.29 -1.87 -17.87
CA GLY A 140 20.74 -1.69 -17.93
C GLY A 140 21.31 -0.66 -16.93
N GLN A 141 20.49 -0.08 -16.06
CA GLN A 141 20.92 0.82 -15.00
C GLN A 141 20.73 0.17 -13.63
N THR A 142 21.75 0.26 -12.78
CA THR A 142 21.65 -0.13 -11.36
C THR A 142 21.21 1.05 -10.52
N THR A 143 20.07 0.94 -9.85
CA THR A 143 19.54 1.93 -8.92
C THR A 143 19.75 1.44 -7.49
N ARG A 144 20.33 2.30 -6.63
CA ARG A 144 20.49 2.02 -5.21
C ARG A 144 19.28 2.53 -4.42
N PHE A 145 18.79 1.70 -3.52
CA PHE A 145 17.72 2.02 -2.58
C PHE A 145 18.22 1.85 -1.15
N ILE A 146 18.00 2.86 -0.32
CA ILE A 146 18.35 2.84 1.11
C ILE A 146 17.09 2.88 1.96
N ASN A 147 17.09 2.17 3.08
CA ASN A 147 15.98 2.19 4.02
C ASN A 147 15.82 3.60 4.64
N ALA A 148 14.60 3.99 4.98
CA ALA A 148 14.29 5.24 5.65
C ALA A 148 15.15 5.51 6.90
N THR A 149 15.44 4.47 7.69
CA THR A 149 16.32 4.58 8.86
C THR A 149 17.74 5.01 8.46
N GLU A 150 18.30 4.47 7.38
CA GLU A 150 19.62 4.86 6.86
C GLU A 150 19.63 6.28 6.26
N ALA A 151 18.45 6.78 5.88
CA ALA A 151 18.27 8.15 5.37
C ALA A 151 18.09 9.19 6.50
N GLY A 152 18.06 8.78 7.77
CA GLY A 152 17.76 9.67 8.90
C GLY A 152 16.29 10.11 8.94
N ALA A 153 15.39 9.26 8.45
CA ALA A 153 13.95 9.52 8.50
C ALA A 153 13.39 9.37 9.92
N PRO A 154 12.34 10.13 10.27
CA PRO A 154 11.60 9.90 11.51
C PRO A 154 10.86 8.55 11.49
N ALA A 155 10.52 8.02 12.67
CA ALA A 155 10.01 6.65 12.83
C ALA A 155 8.65 6.38 12.12
N ASP A 156 7.86 7.43 11.87
CA ASP A 156 6.60 7.34 11.14
C ASP A 156 6.78 7.22 9.62
N LEU A 157 7.95 7.64 9.11
CA LEU A 157 8.27 7.56 7.69
C LEU A 157 9.06 6.29 7.39
N ARG A 158 8.37 5.32 6.77
CA ARG A 158 8.90 4.01 6.42
C ARG A 158 9.09 3.84 4.92
N GLY A 159 9.83 2.79 4.55
CA GLY A 159 10.08 2.41 3.17
C GLY A 159 11.51 2.66 2.73
N PHE A 160 11.70 2.70 1.41
CA PHE A 160 12.99 2.94 0.78
C PHE A 160 13.01 4.21 -0.03
N PHE A 161 14.20 4.80 -0.11
CA PHE A 161 14.53 5.92 -0.93
C PHE A 161 15.48 5.48 -2.02
N GLU A 162 15.15 5.76 -3.27
CA GLU A 162 16.11 5.75 -4.36
C GLU A 162 17.16 6.83 -4.10
N GLN A 163 18.43 6.42 -4.05
CA GLN A 163 19.55 7.31 -3.86
C GLN A 163 20.05 7.80 -5.22
N VAL A 164 19.73 9.06 -5.55
CA VAL A 164 20.06 9.69 -6.83
C VAL A 164 21.48 10.23 -6.83
N THR A 165 21.89 10.87 -5.72
CA THR A 165 23.27 11.31 -5.51
C THR A 165 23.76 10.89 -4.13
N ASP A 166 25.07 10.68 -4.03
CA ASP A 166 25.76 10.46 -2.76
C ASP A 166 26.63 11.69 -2.41
N GLY A 167 27.09 11.75 -1.17
CA GLY A 167 27.94 12.82 -0.65
C GLY A 167 27.48 13.31 0.71
N ARG A 168 27.94 14.51 1.09
CA ARG A 168 27.56 15.15 2.35
C ARG A 168 26.06 15.41 2.42
N LEU A 169 25.45 15.84 1.32
CA LEU A 169 24.02 15.98 1.17
C LEU A 169 23.54 15.06 0.03
N LYS A 170 22.76 14.05 0.37
CA LYS A 170 22.22 13.07 -0.57
C LYS A 170 20.92 13.59 -1.18
N LEU A 171 20.75 13.41 -2.48
CA LEU A 171 19.46 13.57 -3.16
C LEU A 171 18.74 12.21 -3.17
N LEU A 172 17.54 12.19 -2.61
CA LEU A 172 16.75 10.99 -2.42
C LEU A 172 15.36 11.12 -3.07
N VAL A 173 14.84 10.03 -3.62
CA VAL A 173 13.48 9.94 -4.15
C VAL A 173 12.72 8.84 -3.42
N ARG A 174 11.59 9.19 -2.82
CA ARG A 174 10.64 8.21 -2.31
C ARG A 174 9.56 7.96 -3.36
N HIS A 175 9.48 6.72 -3.82
CA HIS A 175 8.35 6.25 -4.61
C HIS A 175 7.22 5.83 -3.66
N GLN A 176 6.00 6.31 -3.91
CA GLN A 176 4.83 6.00 -3.10
C GLN A 176 3.58 5.80 -3.96
N ILE A 177 2.55 5.18 -3.40
CA ILE A 177 1.25 5.03 -4.05
C ILE A 177 0.26 6.02 -3.44
N TYR A 178 -0.27 6.91 -4.27
CA TYR A 178 -1.45 7.70 -3.98
C TYR A 178 -2.70 6.91 -4.36
N VAL A 179 -3.56 6.66 -3.38
CA VAL A 179 -4.84 5.95 -3.59
C VAL A 179 -5.92 6.97 -3.89
N LYS A 180 -6.27 7.12 -5.16
CA LYS A 180 -7.37 7.98 -5.59
C LYS A 180 -8.68 7.23 -5.37
N LYS A 181 -9.47 7.73 -4.43
CA LYS A 181 -10.75 7.12 -4.03
C LYS A 181 -11.81 7.28 -5.14
N PRO A 182 -12.78 6.34 -5.21
CA PRO A 182 -13.96 6.48 -6.05
C PRO A 182 -14.69 7.80 -5.80
N THR A 183 -15.27 8.37 -6.85
CA THR A 183 -16.03 9.63 -6.82
C THR A 183 -17.49 9.46 -7.26
N TYR A 184 -17.94 8.22 -7.47
CA TYR A 184 -19.27 7.92 -8.00
C TYR A 184 -20.38 8.43 -7.08
N ASN A 185 -21.29 9.22 -7.65
CA ASN A 185 -22.51 9.69 -7.03
C ASN A 185 -23.71 8.93 -7.63
N PRO A 186 -24.36 8.02 -6.89
CA PRO A 186 -25.50 7.24 -7.39
C PRO A 186 -26.69 8.10 -7.82
N ALA A 187 -26.98 9.20 -7.12
CA ALA A 187 -28.13 10.05 -7.40
C ALA A 187 -28.00 10.81 -8.73
N LEU A 188 -26.77 11.12 -9.11
CA LEU A 188 -26.46 11.83 -10.36
C LEU A 188 -25.95 10.88 -11.45
N SER A 189 -25.65 9.63 -11.13
CA SER A 189 -24.99 8.65 -12.02
C SER A 189 -23.70 9.19 -12.67
N VAL A 190 -22.96 10.05 -11.96
CA VAL A 190 -21.69 10.65 -12.41
C VAL A 190 -20.53 10.27 -11.50
N GLY A 191 -19.30 10.40 -12.01
CA GLY A 191 -18.07 10.04 -11.29
C GLY A 191 -17.62 8.61 -11.59
N THR A 192 -16.54 8.17 -10.96
CA THR A 192 -15.99 6.81 -11.13
C THR A 192 -16.21 5.95 -9.89
N LYS A 193 -16.56 4.68 -10.08
CA LYS A 193 -16.60 3.69 -9.01
C LYS A 193 -15.22 3.10 -8.70
N ASP A 194 -14.24 3.34 -9.57
CA ASP A 194 -12.93 2.73 -9.48
C ASP A 194 -12.02 3.41 -8.46
N THR A 195 -11.18 2.59 -7.83
CA THR A 195 -10.04 3.07 -7.04
C THR A 195 -8.79 3.03 -7.91
N GLU A 196 -8.08 4.14 -8.06
CA GLU A 196 -6.83 4.19 -8.84
C GLU A 196 -5.62 4.22 -7.90
N LEU A 197 -4.64 3.36 -8.15
CA LEU A 197 -3.33 3.36 -7.53
C LEU A 197 -2.36 4.14 -8.43
N ILE A 198 -2.04 5.36 -8.03
CA ILE A 198 -1.18 6.28 -8.80
C ILE A 198 0.19 6.32 -8.14
N ARG A 199 1.25 6.04 -8.90
CA ARG A 199 2.62 6.16 -8.39
C ARG A 199 3.06 7.62 -8.38
N GLU A 200 3.62 8.05 -7.27
CA GLU A 200 4.19 9.39 -7.09
C GLU A 200 5.66 9.29 -6.68
N ALA A 201 6.45 10.27 -7.12
CA ALA A 201 7.83 10.46 -6.70
C ALA A 201 7.93 11.73 -5.84
N VAL A 202 8.42 11.59 -4.61
CA VAL A 202 8.62 12.69 -3.68
C VAL A 202 10.10 12.86 -3.38
N TRP A 203 10.61 14.07 -3.59
CA TRP A 203 12.01 14.41 -3.41
C TRP A 203 12.35 14.71 -1.95
N TYR A 204 13.54 14.29 -1.52
CA TYR A 204 14.10 14.55 -0.20
C TYR A 204 15.60 14.85 -0.31
N ALA A 205 16.11 15.58 0.67
CA ALA A 205 17.53 15.75 0.93
C ALA A 205 17.88 15.13 2.29
N SER A 206 19.02 14.47 2.39
CA SER A 206 19.49 13.87 3.65
C SER A 206 20.96 14.17 3.89
N ASP A 207 21.29 14.58 5.12
CA ASP A 207 22.67 14.70 5.61
C ASP A 207 23.17 13.43 6.34
N GLY A 208 22.37 12.34 6.27
CA GLY A 208 22.58 11.08 6.99
C GLY A 208 22.07 11.06 8.43
N LYS A 209 21.67 12.21 9.00
CA LYS A 209 21.05 12.31 10.33
C LYS A 209 19.62 12.81 10.26
N ASN A 210 19.35 13.74 9.36
CA ASN A 210 18.07 14.40 9.15
C ASN A 210 17.63 14.21 7.71
N LEU A 211 16.39 13.81 7.53
CA LEU A 211 15.72 13.76 6.25
C LEU A 211 14.77 14.96 6.10
N THR A 212 14.97 15.76 5.05
CA THR A 212 14.13 16.94 4.76
C THR A 212 13.42 16.77 3.44
N LYS A 213 12.09 16.98 3.41
CA LYS A 213 11.31 16.98 2.18
C LYS A 213 11.76 18.14 1.29
N LEU A 214 12.10 17.85 0.04
CA LEU A 214 12.60 18.82 -0.91
C LEU A 214 11.51 19.14 -1.93
N THR A 215 11.25 20.43 -2.13
CA THR A 215 10.52 20.88 -3.32
C THR A 215 11.56 21.29 -4.36
N PRO A 216 11.51 20.78 -5.61
CA PRO A 216 12.48 21.05 -6.67
C PRO A 216 12.30 22.47 -7.25
N ASN A 217 12.57 23.48 -6.41
CA ASN A 217 12.55 24.89 -6.76
C ASN A 217 13.66 25.62 -5.99
N ARG A 218 13.96 26.86 -6.40
CA ARG A 218 15.04 27.66 -5.80
C ARG A 218 14.91 27.75 -4.28
N LYS A 219 13.72 28.04 -3.75
CA LYS A 219 13.49 28.20 -2.30
C LYS A 219 13.78 26.89 -1.55
N GLY A 220 13.31 25.76 -2.07
CA GLY A 220 13.53 24.44 -1.46
C GLY A 220 15.00 24.07 -1.42
N LEU A 221 15.74 24.31 -2.51
CA LEU A 221 17.17 24.05 -2.58
C LEU A 221 17.97 24.89 -1.59
N LEU A 222 17.73 26.20 -1.56
CA LEU A 222 18.44 27.09 -0.63
C LEU A 222 18.13 26.74 0.83
N SER A 223 16.93 26.21 1.11
CA SER A 223 16.58 25.78 2.48
C SER A 223 17.36 24.56 2.97
N VAL A 224 17.86 23.70 2.07
CA VAL A 224 18.65 22.50 2.43
C VAL A 224 20.15 22.66 2.18
N MET A 225 20.56 23.71 1.46
CA MET A 225 21.96 24.02 1.11
C MET A 225 22.45 25.35 1.72
N GLN A 226 21.97 25.66 2.93
CA GLN A 226 22.17 26.98 3.57
C GLN A 226 23.66 27.33 3.76
N ASP A 227 24.51 26.34 4.06
CA ASP A 227 25.94 26.55 4.30
C ASP A 227 26.75 26.94 3.05
N LYS A 228 26.18 26.75 1.85
CA LYS A 228 26.78 27.14 0.57
C LYS A 228 25.81 28.00 -0.27
N GLU A 229 24.88 28.71 0.38
CA GLU A 229 23.80 29.45 -0.29
C GLU A 229 24.31 30.43 -1.34
N SER A 230 25.43 31.12 -1.08
CA SER A 230 26.02 32.08 -2.02
C SER A 230 26.46 31.40 -3.32
N GLN A 231 27.21 30.31 -3.21
CA GLN A 231 27.72 29.53 -4.34
C GLN A 231 26.58 28.91 -5.15
N ILE A 232 25.58 28.32 -4.47
CA ILE A 232 24.41 27.73 -5.12
C ILE A 232 23.55 28.81 -5.80
N SER A 233 23.40 29.97 -5.17
CA SER A 233 22.67 31.09 -5.77
C SER A 233 23.32 31.61 -7.04
N ALA A 234 24.65 31.67 -7.08
CA ALA A 234 25.43 32.02 -8.27
C ALA A 234 25.25 30.98 -9.38
N TYR A 235 25.42 29.69 -9.04
CA TYR A 235 25.23 28.58 -9.99
C TYR A 235 23.82 28.59 -10.63
N LEU A 236 22.78 28.77 -9.81
CA LEU A 236 21.39 28.83 -10.29
C LEU A 236 21.10 30.06 -11.16
N LYS A 237 21.85 31.16 -11.00
CA LYS A 237 21.73 32.37 -11.84
C LYS A 237 22.44 32.19 -13.17
N GLU A 238 23.62 31.58 -13.16
CA GLU A 238 24.46 31.38 -14.34
C GLU A 238 23.92 30.25 -15.23
N LYS A 239 23.72 29.04 -14.66
CA LYS A 239 23.35 27.84 -15.42
C LYS A 239 21.86 27.72 -15.69
N LYS A 240 21.01 28.32 -14.85
CA LYS A 240 19.53 28.26 -14.93
C LYS A 240 19.00 26.83 -15.19
N PRO A 241 19.42 25.82 -14.41
CA PRO A 241 19.00 24.44 -14.64
C PRO A 241 17.48 24.29 -14.47
N ASP A 242 16.86 23.40 -15.24
CA ASP A 242 15.47 23.00 -15.00
C ASP A 242 15.41 22.08 -13.78
N LEU A 243 15.02 22.66 -12.64
CA LEU A 243 14.99 21.95 -11.36
C LEU A 243 13.97 20.81 -11.31
N LYS A 244 12.99 20.79 -12.24
CA LYS A 244 12.03 19.68 -12.36
C LYS A 244 12.61 18.49 -13.11
N ASN A 245 13.70 18.68 -13.85
CA ASN A 245 14.40 17.61 -14.52
C ASN A 245 15.27 16.84 -13.50
N PRO A 246 15.08 15.51 -13.34
CA PRO A 246 15.84 14.71 -12.38
C PRO A 246 17.36 14.78 -12.57
N THR A 247 17.84 14.78 -13.82
CA THR A 247 19.27 14.82 -14.14
C THR A 247 19.86 16.17 -13.75
N ALA A 248 19.22 17.28 -14.12
CA ALA A 248 19.69 18.61 -13.77
C ALA A 248 19.68 18.86 -12.26
N LEU A 249 18.70 18.30 -11.54
CA LEU A 249 18.66 18.34 -10.08
C LEU A 249 19.80 17.52 -9.45
N ALA A 250 20.09 16.34 -9.99
CA ALA A 250 21.23 15.52 -9.57
C ALA A 250 22.57 16.24 -9.79
N ASP A 251 22.77 16.86 -10.95
CA ASP A 251 23.97 17.63 -11.27
C ASP A 251 24.20 18.79 -10.31
N LEU A 252 23.12 19.48 -9.88
CA LEU A 252 23.19 20.52 -8.87
C LEU A 252 23.66 19.96 -7.51
N PHE A 253 23.12 18.83 -7.08
CA PHE A 253 23.54 18.18 -5.83
C PHE A 253 24.99 17.70 -5.91
N ALA A 254 25.41 17.17 -7.06
CA ALA A 254 26.80 16.80 -7.29
C ALA A 254 27.73 18.02 -7.19
N TYR A 255 27.34 19.16 -7.79
CA TYR A 255 28.07 20.41 -7.65
C TYR A 255 28.15 20.86 -6.18
N TYR A 256 27.03 20.89 -5.45
CA TYR A 256 27.02 21.23 -4.04
C TYR A 256 27.97 20.35 -3.22
N ASN A 257 27.96 19.03 -3.45
CA ASN A 257 28.83 18.09 -2.73
C ASN A 257 30.32 18.21 -3.08
N SER A 258 30.67 18.97 -4.12
CA SER A 258 32.06 19.28 -4.49
C SER A 258 32.63 20.56 -3.85
N LEU A 259 31.80 21.34 -3.14
CA LEU A 259 32.15 22.63 -2.49
C LEU A 259 32.56 22.49 -1.03
#